data_AF-A0A6A2ZAF3-F1
#
_entry.id   AF-A0A6A2ZAF3-F1
#
_cell.length_a   1.000
_cell.length_b   1.000
_cell.length_c   1.000
_cell.angle_alpha   90.00
_cell.angle_beta   90.00
_cell.angle_gamma   90.00
#
_symmetry.space_group_name_H-M   'P 1'
#
loop_
_entity.id
_entity.type
_entity.pdbx_description
1 polymer ?
#
loop_
_entity_poly.entity_id
_entity_poly.type
_entity_poly.pdbx_seq_one_letter_code
_entity_poly.pdbx_strand_id
1 'polypeptide(L)'
;MATPLNGNNRLSTAMERTGQWVFSQEIPTDVIVKVGEANFNLRKFMLVAKSNYIRKLVMETKEADLTRINLSEVPGGPEIFEKAAKFCYGVNFEITVHNVAALRCAAEYLQMTDKYSDNNLAGRTDDFLSQVALSSLSGAVVVLKSREDLLPMAEELKIIQRCKSIYIYGSIIVLPRTLICLVGTKIRS
;
A
#
# COMPACT_ATOMS: atom_id res chain seq x y z
N MET A 1 -1.64 14.53 -46.03
CA MET A 1 -1.96 14.55 -44.59
C MET A 1 -2.49 13.18 -44.23
N ALA A 2 -1.70 12.35 -43.54
CA ALA A 2 -2.09 11.03 -43.11
C ALA A 2 -2.33 11.08 -41.59
N THR A 3 -3.54 10.71 -41.18
CA THR A 3 -3.95 10.56 -39.77
C THR A 3 -3.33 9.30 -39.15
N PRO A 4 -2.97 9.30 -37.85
CA PRO A 4 -2.22 8.20 -37.26
C PRO A 4 -3.12 7.03 -36.84
N LEU A 5 -2.55 5.83 -36.90
CA LEU A 5 -3.10 4.55 -36.46
C LEU A 5 -3.31 4.54 -34.94
N ASN A 6 -4.57 4.37 -34.52
CA ASN A 6 -4.97 4.16 -33.14
C ASN A 6 -4.61 2.72 -32.71
N GLY A 7 -3.51 2.58 -31.98
CA GLY A 7 -3.01 1.32 -31.46
C GLY A 7 -3.80 0.85 -30.24
N ASN A 8 -4.46 -0.29 -30.42
CA ASN A 8 -5.20 -1.02 -29.39
C ASN A 8 -4.31 -1.39 -28.18
N ASN A 9 -4.50 -0.72 -27.04
CA ASN A 9 -4.19 -1.30 -25.73
C ASN A 9 -5.47 -1.89 -25.13
N ARG A 10 -5.75 -3.13 -25.51
CA ARG A 10 -6.77 -3.98 -24.88
C ARG A 10 -6.35 -4.32 -23.45
N LEU A 11 -6.70 -3.46 -22.51
CA LEU A 11 -6.96 -3.88 -21.14
C LEU A 11 -8.36 -4.53 -21.11
N SER A 12 -8.45 -5.70 -20.48
CA SER A 12 -9.61 -6.58 -20.55
C SER A 12 -10.83 -5.94 -19.87
N THR A 13 -11.93 -5.84 -20.63
CA THR A 13 -13.26 -5.31 -20.24
C THR A 13 -13.94 -6.05 -19.07
N ALA A 14 -13.26 -7.04 -18.49
CA ALA A 14 -13.69 -7.76 -17.28
C ALA A 14 -13.21 -7.07 -15.99
N MET A 15 -12.08 -6.35 -16.02
CA MET A 15 -11.55 -5.61 -14.87
C MET A 15 -12.23 -4.25 -14.66
N GLU A 16 -12.82 -3.67 -15.72
CA GLU A 16 -13.59 -2.42 -15.64
C GLU A 16 -14.96 -2.62 -14.97
N ARG A 17 -15.56 -3.82 -15.11
CA ARG A 17 -16.91 -4.11 -14.63
C ARG A 17 -17.02 -4.36 -13.12
N THR A 18 -15.95 -4.81 -12.47
CA THR A 18 -15.95 -5.05 -11.02
C THR A 18 -15.64 -3.79 -10.21
N GLY A 19 -14.98 -2.79 -10.80
CA GLY A 19 -14.85 -1.44 -10.21
C GLY A 19 -16.14 -0.62 -10.32
N GLN A 20 -16.90 -0.78 -11.41
CA GLN A 20 -18.13 -0.01 -11.67
C GLN A 20 -19.25 -0.22 -10.62
N TRP A 21 -19.32 -1.38 -9.96
CA TRP A 21 -20.37 -1.65 -8.95
C TRP A 21 -20.09 -1.03 -7.57
N VAL A 22 -18.86 -0.63 -7.29
CA VAL A 22 -18.46 -0.04 -5.99
C VAL A 22 -18.73 1.47 -5.95
N PHE A 23 -18.70 2.09 -7.13
CA PHE A 23 -19.10 3.48 -7.40
C PHE A 23 -20.58 3.59 -7.82
N SER A 24 -21.40 2.56 -7.59
CA SER A 24 -22.80 2.52 -8.01
C SER A 24 -23.62 3.73 -7.53
N GLN A 25 -24.35 4.28 -8.50
CA GLN A 25 -24.96 5.62 -8.59
C GLN A 25 -26.19 5.86 -7.69
N GLU A 26 -26.50 4.98 -6.75
CA GLU A 26 -27.75 5.07 -5.95
C GLU A 26 -27.59 5.84 -4.64
N ILE A 27 -26.35 6.08 -4.19
CA ILE A 27 -26.06 6.86 -2.97
C ILE A 27 -25.05 7.95 -3.35
N PRO A 28 -25.39 9.25 -3.14
CA PRO A 28 -24.50 10.34 -3.49
C PRO A 28 -23.19 10.27 -2.70
N THR A 29 -22.09 10.55 -3.37
CA THR A 29 -20.77 10.72 -2.73
C THR A 29 -20.78 12.01 -1.91
N ASP A 30 -20.26 11.94 -0.68
CA ASP A 30 -20.24 13.04 0.29
C ASP A 30 -18.80 13.50 0.65
N VAL A 31 -17.78 12.90 0.01
CA VAL A 31 -16.38 13.33 0.11
C VAL A 31 -15.62 13.16 -1.23
N ILE A 32 -14.78 14.14 -1.55
CA ILE A 32 -13.77 14.04 -2.61
C ILE A 32 -12.39 13.95 -1.95
N VAL A 33 -11.66 12.88 -2.25
CA VAL A 33 -10.27 12.72 -1.81
C VAL A 33 -9.34 12.97 -2.98
N LYS A 34 -8.42 13.92 -2.85
CA LYS A 34 -7.39 14.22 -3.83
C LYS A 34 -6.08 13.55 -3.42
N VAL A 35 -5.47 12.76 -4.31
CA VAL A 35 -4.15 12.12 -4.12
C VAL A 35 -3.30 12.43 -5.34
N GLY A 36 -2.38 13.38 -5.20
CA GLY A 36 -1.61 13.89 -6.34
C GLY A 36 -2.54 14.53 -7.38
N GLU A 37 -2.53 13.98 -8.59
CA GLU A 37 -3.39 14.44 -9.70
C GLU A 37 -4.75 13.73 -9.76
N ALA A 38 -4.93 12.63 -9.01
CA ALA A 38 -6.16 11.85 -9.03
C ALA A 38 -7.19 12.38 -8.02
N ASN A 39 -8.47 12.31 -8.39
CA ASN A 39 -9.60 12.64 -7.52
C ASN A 39 -10.51 11.42 -7.38
N PHE A 40 -10.84 11.09 -6.13
CA PHE A 40 -11.71 9.96 -5.77
C PHE A 40 -13.00 10.48 -5.15
N ASN A 41 -14.12 10.28 -5.83
CA ASN A 41 -15.45 10.56 -5.27
C ASN A 41 -15.90 9.36 -4.45
N LEU A 42 -15.99 9.54 -3.13
CA LEU A 42 -16.17 8.45 -2.17
C LEU A 42 -17.25 8.82 -1.14
N ARG A 43 -17.53 7.87 -0.23
CA ARG A 43 -18.47 7.98 0.87
C ARG A 43 -17.72 8.03 2.21
N LYS A 44 -17.93 9.08 3.01
CA LYS A 44 -17.35 9.30 4.33
C LYS A 44 -17.56 8.09 5.20
N PHE A 45 -18.78 7.57 5.27
CA PHE A 45 -19.13 6.42 6.11
C PHE A 45 -18.21 5.21 5.88
N MET A 46 -17.93 4.87 4.62
CA MET A 46 -17.06 3.72 4.29
C MET A 46 -15.61 3.96 4.72
N LEU A 47 -15.10 5.18 4.52
CA LEU A 47 -13.71 5.51 4.84
C LEU A 47 -13.50 5.65 6.35
N VAL A 48 -14.41 6.35 7.04
CA VAL A 48 -14.36 6.60 8.49
C VAL A 48 -14.46 5.30 9.28
N ALA A 49 -15.18 4.28 8.77
CA ALA A 49 -15.26 2.97 9.40
C ALA A 49 -13.89 2.26 9.51
N LYS A 50 -12.93 2.57 8.63
CA LYS A 50 -11.63 1.88 8.58
C LYS A 50 -10.40 2.77 8.79
N SER A 51 -10.50 4.08 8.55
CA SER A 51 -9.41 5.05 8.69
C SER A 51 -9.69 6.07 9.80
N ASN A 52 -8.89 6.01 10.87
CA ASN A 52 -8.96 7.01 11.94
C ASN A 52 -8.47 8.39 11.48
N TYR A 53 -7.51 8.43 10.55
CA TYR A 53 -6.99 9.69 10.01
C TYR A 53 -8.08 10.43 9.23
N ILE A 54 -8.78 9.74 8.33
CA ILE A 54 -9.90 10.32 7.58
C ILE A 54 -11.03 10.71 8.53
N ARG A 55 -11.32 9.90 9.58
CA ARG A 55 -12.28 10.26 10.63
C ARG A 55 -11.97 11.62 11.25
N LYS A 56 -10.72 11.86 11.65
CA LYS A 56 -10.30 13.14 12.25
C LYS A 56 -10.49 14.30 11.28
N LEU A 57 -10.04 14.15 10.02
CA LEU A 57 -10.20 15.19 8.99
C LEU A 57 -11.68 15.53 8.71
N VAL A 58 -12.54 14.52 8.67
CA VAL A 58 -13.99 14.72 8.50
C VAL A 58 -14.59 15.43 9.71
N MET A 59 -14.16 15.11 10.94
CA MET A 59 -14.66 15.74 12.16
C MET A 59 -14.17 17.19 12.33
N GLU A 60 -12.97 17.51 11.85
CA GLU A 60 -12.41 18.87 11.88
C GLU A 60 -13.04 19.79 10.83
N THR A 61 -13.63 19.21 9.77
CA THR A 61 -14.31 19.95 8.72
C THR A 61 -15.69 20.41 9.21
N LYS A 62 -15.93 21.72 9.22
CA LYS A 62 -17.20 22.35 9.64
C LYS A 62 -18.19 22.60 8.50
N GLU A 63 -17.87 22.15 7.28
CA GLU A 63 -18.68 22.42 6.10
C GLU A 63 -19.89 21.48 6.01
N ALA A 64 -21.05 22.06 5.69
CA ALA A 64 -22.30 21.32 5.46
C ALA A 64 -22.34 20.61 4.09
N ASP A 65 -21.42 20.96 3.18
CA ASP A 65 -21.35 20.50 1.80
C ASP A 65 -20.36 19.31 1.62
N LEU A 66 -20.08 19.00 0.35
CA LEU A 66 -19.15 17.96 -0.09
C LEU A 66 -17.73 18.21 0.43
N THR A 67 -17.30 17.41 1.42
CA THR A 67 -15.98 17.57 2.05
C THR A 67 -14.86 17.24 1.07
N ARG A 68 -13.84 18.10 1.01
CA ARG A 68 -12.64 17.88 0.19
C ARG A 68 -11.44 17.58 1.08
N ILE A 69 -10.83 16.41 0.88
CA ILE A 69 -9.67 15.96 1.63
C ILE A 69 -8.47 15.88 0.68
N ASN A 70 -7.34 16.48 1.05
CA ASN A 70 -6.09 16.35 0.32
C ASN A 70 -5.16 15.35 1.02
N LEU A 71 -4.85 14.26 0.33
CA LEU A 71 -3.98 13.17 0.76
C LEU A 71 -2.84 12.97 -0.24
N SER A 72 -2.28 14.05 -0.78
CA SER A 72 -1.19 13.98 -1.77
C SER A 72 0.11 13.37 -1.24
N GLU A 73 0.26 13.28 0.08
CA GLU A 73 1.42 12.68 0.74
C GLU A 73 1.26 11.18 1.03
N VAL A 74 0.21 10.54 0.51
CA VAL A 74 0.02 9.10 0.72
C VAL A 74 1.19 8.32 0.10
N PRO A 75 1.86 7.45 0.89
CA PRO A 75 2.91 6.58 0.39
C PRO A 75 2.43 5.68 -0.76
N GLY A 76 3.22 5.62 -1.83
CA GLY A 76 2.86 4.86 -3.02
C GLY A 76 1.76 5.48 -3.89
N GLY A 77 1.31 6.70 -3.56
CA GLY A 77 0.50 7.53 -4.43
C GLY A 77 -0.93 7.00 -4.68
N PRO A 78 -1.58 7.46 -5.77
CA PRO A 78 -3.00 7.23 -6.01
C PRO A 78 -3.36 5.76 -6.21
N GLU A 79 -2.47 4.94 -6.80
CA GLU A 79 -2.72 3.51 -7.02
C GLU A 79 -2.86 2.75 -5.69
N ILE A 80 -2.00 3.08 -4.72
CA ILE A 80 -2.03 2.45 -3.39
C ILE A 80 -3.21 2.96 -2.59
N PHE A 81 -3.53 4.25 -2.69
CA PHE A 81 -4.76 4.78 -2.10
C PHE A 81 -6.02 4.10 -2.66
N GLU A 82 -6.09 3.83 -3.96
CA GLU A 82 -7.23 3.14 -4.57
C GLU A 82 -7.44 1.75 -3.95
N LYS A 83 -6.35 0.99 -3.71
CA LYS A 83 -6.41 -0.31 -3.03
C LYS A 83 -6.86 -0.17 -1.57
N ALA A 84 -6.37 0.84 -0.85
CA ALA A 84 -6.85 1.15 0.50
C ALA A 84 -8.33 1.54 0.53
N ALA A 85 -8.80 2.30 -0.46
CA ALA A 85 -10.21 2.63 -0.61
C ALA A 85 -11.05 1.39 -0.92
N LYS A 86 -10.61 0.50 -1.83
CA LYS A 86 -11.25 -0.79 -2.08
C LYS A 86 -11.39 -1.61 -0.80
N PHE A 87 -10.35 -1.65 0.03
CA PHE A 87 -10.40 -2.29 1.35
C PHE A 87 -11.52 -1.72 2.22
N CYS A 88 -11.65 -0.39 2.32
CA CYS A 88 -12.72 0.27 3.09
C CYS A 88 -14.13 -0.13 2.62
N TYR A 89 -14.29 -0.44 1.33
CA TYR A 89 -15.56 -0.84 0.74
C TYR A 89 -15.81 -2.35 0.80
N GLY A 90 -14.90 -3.13 1.40
CA GLY A 90 -14.99 -4.59 1.39
C GLY A 90 -14.77 -5.21 0.02
N VAL A 91 -14.14 -4.46 -0.90
CA VAL A 91 -13.86 -4.89 -2.27
C VAL A 91 -12.55 -5.65 -2.29
N ASN A 92 -12.55 -6.80 -2.95
CA ASN A 92 -11.34 -7.59 -3.10
C ASN A 92 -10.32 -6.87 -3.98
N PHE A 93 -9.07 -6.87 -3.52
CA PHE A 93 -7.90 -6.45 -4.27
C PHE A 93 -6.74 -7.36 -3.87
N GLU A 94 -5.70 -7.39 -4.70
CA GLU A 94 -4.56 -8.26 -4.50
C GLU A 94 -3.44 -7.55 -3.72
N ILE A 95 -2.99 -8.18 -2.63
CA ILE A 95 -1.74 -7.85 -1.93
C ILE A 95 -0.64 -8.72 -2.54
N THR A 96 0.43 -8.09 -3.01
CA THR A 96 1.56 -8.75 -3.69
C THR A 96 2.87 -8.30 -3.06
N VAL A 97 3.95 -9.03 -3.31
CA VAL A 97 5.31 -8.64 -2.88
C VAL A 97 5.75 -7.27 -3.42
N HIS A 98 5.14 -6.80 -4.52
CA HIS A 98 5.47 -5.52 -5.14
C HIS A 98 4.75 -4.33 -4.49
N ASN A 99 3.55 -4.55 -3.92
CA ASN A 99 2.73 -3.47 -3.38
C ASN A 99 2.59 -3.49 -1.85
N VAL A 100 2.95 -4.60 -1.19
CA VAL A 100 2.70 -4.78 0.25
C VAL A 100 3.44 -3.75 1.10
N ALA A 101 4.66 -3.36 0.71
CA ALA A 101 5.41 -2.31 1.43
C ALA A 101 4.68 -0.97 1.39
N ALA A 102 4.24 -0.56 0.19
CA ALA A 102 3.52 0.69 0.01
C ALA A 102 2.15 0.67 0.69
N LEU A 103 1.42 -0.46 0.60
CA LEU A 103 0.16 -0.65 1.32
C LEU A 103 0.35 -0.57 2.84
N ARG A 104 1.41 -1.16 3.38
CA ARG A 104 1.70 -1.10 4.82
C ARG A 104 2.02 0.33 5.28
N CYS A 105 2.77 1.10 4.48
CA CYS A 105 3.04 2.50 4.74
C CYS A 105 1.76 3.34 4.66
N ALA A 106 0.98 3.18 3.58
CA ALA A 106 -0.30 3.89 3.43
C ALA A 106 -1.29 3.55 4.55
N ALA A 107 -1.34 2.28 5.00
CA ALA A 107 -2.17 1.87 6.13
C ALA A 107 -1.77 2.57 7.43
N GLU A 108 -0.47 2.77 7.67
CA GLU A 108 -0.02 3.54 8.85
C GLU A 108 -0.41 5.01 8.72
N TYR A 109 -0.10 5.63 7.58
CA TYR A 109 -0.40 7.04 7.32
C TYR A 109 -1.90 7.33 7.51
N LEU A 110 -2.75 6.48 6.95
CA LEU A 110 -4.21 6.58 7.07
C LEU A 110 -4.74 6.09 8.43
N GLN A 111 -3.87 5.65 9.33
CA GLN A 111 -4.20 5.09 10.64
C GLN A 111 -5.23 3.95 10.56
N MET A 112 -5.11 3.11 9.52
CA MET A 112 -5.90 1.90 9.27
C MET A 112 -5.29 0.71 10.01
N THR A 113 -5.22 0.84 11.34
CA THR A 113 -4.58 -0.13 12.24
C THR A 113 -5.62 -0.99 12.95
N ASP A 114 -5.18 -2.15 13.45
CA ASP A 114 -6.05 -3.05 14.24
C ASP A 114 -6.49 -2.42 15.57
N LYS A 115 -5.75 -1.41 16.06
CA LYS A 115 -6.18 -0.60 17.22
C LYS A 115 -7.45 0.20 16.95
N TYR A 116 -7.73 0.50 15.69
CA TYR A 116 -8.88 1.29 15.28
C TYR A 116 -10.08 0.43 14.84
N SER A 117 -9.82 -0.65 14.10
CA SER A 117 -10.84 -1.60 13.66
C SER A 117 -10.19 -2.97 13.54
N ASP A 118 -10.81 -4.02 14.07
CA ASP A 118 -10.25 -5.38 13.96
C ASP A 118 -10.04 -5.81 12.50
N ASN A 119 -8.95 -6.56 12.27
CA ASN A 119 -8.54 -7.07 10.95
C ASN A 119 -8.47 -5.96 9.88
N ASN A 120 -7.78 -4.87 10.22
CA ASN A 120 -7.61 -3.72 9.35
C ASN A 120 -6.50 -3.94 8.33
N LEU A 121 -6.31 -2.96 7.44
CA LEU A 121 -5.33 -3.04 6.36
C LEU A 121 -3.91 -3.25 6.88
N ALA A 122 -3.50 -2.57 7.97
CA ALA A 122 -2.17 -2.74 8.54
C ALA A 122 -1.92 -4.19 8.97
N GLY A 123 -2.84 -4.81 9.71
CA GLY A 123 -2.76 -6.21 10.14
C GLY A 123 -2.63 -7.17 8.96
N ARG A 124 -3.50 -7.02 7.95
CA ARG A 124 -3.44 -7.85 6.73
C ARG A 124 -2.11 -7.73 5.97
N THR A 125 -1.54 -6.53 5.91
CA THR A 125 -0.23 -6.33 5.27
C THR A 125 0.93 -6.86 6.13
N ASP A 126 0.85 -6.77 7.45
CA ASP A 126 1.84 -7.34 8.37
C ASP A 126 1.84 -8.88 8.32
N ASP A 127 0.67 -9.50 8.22
CA ASP A 127 0.51 -10.94 8.04
C ASP A 127 1.09 -11.39 6.70
N PHE A 128 0.78 -10.70 5.61
CA PHE A 128 1.34 -11.02 4.29
C PHE A 128 2.86 -10.85 4.26
N LEU A 129 3.39 -9.78 4.86
CA LEU A 129 4.84 -9.60 5.00
C LEU A 129 5.43 -10.80 5.73
N SER A 130 4.91 -11.15 6.90
CA SER A 130 5.43 -12.23 7.74
C SER A 130 5.35 -13.62 7.09
N GLN A 131 4.26 -13.91 6.39
CA GLN A 131 3.99 -15.25 5.84
C GLN A 131 4.55 -15.46 4.42
N VAL A 132 4.53 -14.42 3.58
CA VAL A 132 4.78 -14.56 2.12
C VAL A 132 6.02 -13.81 1.69
N ALA A 133 6.16 -12.54 2.07
CA ALA A 133 7.30 -11.76 1.62
C ALA A 133 8.60 -12.17 2.32
N LEU A 134 8.50 -12.55 3.60
CA LEU A 134 9.63 -12.91 4.44
C LEU A 134 9.96 -14.41 4.43
N SER A 135 9.16 -15.24 3.75
CA SER A 135 9.42 -16.68 3.62
C SER A 135 10.37 -17.04 2.47
N SER A 136 10.79 -16.07 1.65
CA SER A 136 11.80 -16.28 0.59
C SER A 136 12.73 -15.07 0.43
N LEU A 137 14.02 -15.35 0.14
CA LEU A 137 15.02 -14.30 -0.07
C LEU A 137 14.68 -13.39 -1.26
N SER A 138 14.10 -13.96 -2.33
CA SER A 138 13.65 -13.21 -3.51
C SER A 138 12.50 -12.26 -3.16
N GLY A 139 11.53 -12.69 -2.36
CA GLY A 139 10.45 -11.84 -1.85
C GLY A 139 10.96 -10.68 -1.01
N ALA A 140 11.89 -10.95 -0.08
CA ALA A 140 12.49 -9.93 0.76
C ALA A 140 13.28 -8.88 -0.04
N VAL A 141 14.00 -9.29 -1.09
CA VAL A 141 14.75 -8.38 -1.97
C VAL A 141 13.81 -7.47 -2.76
N VAL A 142 12.69 -7.98 -3.28
CA VAL A 142 11.71 -7.15 -4.01
C VAL A 142 11.09 -6.09 -3.10
N VAL A 143 10.68 -6.48 -1.89
CA VAL A 143 10.15 -5.55 -0.89
C VAL A 143 11.20 -4.49 -0.52
N LEU A 144 12.46 -4.89 -0.30
CA LEU A 144 13.55 -3.96 -0.01
C LEU A 144 13.88 -3.00 -1.16
N LYS A 145 13.71 -3.42 -2.42
CA LYS A 145 13.93 -2.56 -3.59
C LYS A 145 12.86 -1.48 -3.74
N SER A 146 11.63 -1.73 -3.29
CA SER A 146 10.55 -0.73 -3.28
C SER A 146 10.76 0.41 -2.26
N ARG A 147 11.86 0.37 -1.49
CA ARG A 147 12.17 1.31 -0.41
C ARG A 147 12.46 2.73 -0.90
N GLU A 148 13.13 2.91 -2.03
CA GLU A 148 13.62 4.23 -2.46
C GLU A 148 12.49 5.27 -2.57
N ASP A 149 11.31 4.83 -3.00
CA ASP A 149 10.12 5.68 -3.17
C ASP A 149 9.27 5.83 -1.87
N LEU A 150 9.61 5.11 -0.80
CA LEU A 150 8.79 5.00 0.44
C LEU A 150 9.51 5.49 1.70
N LEU A 151 10.73 6.02 1.56
CA LEU A 151 11.46 6.63 2.66
C LEU A 151 10.91 8.03 2.96
N PRO A 152 10.81 8.43 4.25
CA PRO A 152 11.35 7.76 5.45
C PRO A 152 10.40 6.76 6.14
N MET A 153 9.13 6.68 5.74
CA MET A 153 8.09 5.93 6.47
C MET A 153 8.37 4.42 6.56
N ALA A 154 9.02 3.84 5.54
CA ALA A 154 9.44 2.43 5.57
C ALA A 154 10.47 2.11 6.67
N GLU A 155 11.26 3.09 7.12
CA GLU A 155 12.23 2.94 8.21
C GLU A 155 11.55 2.97 9.57
N GLU A 156 10.64 3.93 9.77
CA GLU A 156 9.88 4.10 11.00
C GLU A 156 9.03 2.86 11.31
N LEU A 157 8.41 2.28 10.29
CA LEU A 157 7.61 1.07 10.39
C LEU A 157 8.41 -0.23 10.57
N LYS A 158 9.74 -0.13 10.65
CA LYS A 158 10.66 -1.28 10.78
C LYS A 158 10.45 -2.34 9.68
N ILE A 159 9.80 -2.02 8.55
CA ILE A 159 9.64 -2.92 7.40
C ILE A 159 11.02 -3.40 6.95
N ILE A 160 11.98 -2.47 6.93
CA ILE A 160 13.38 -2.73 6.59
C ILE A 160 14.08 -3.59 7.64
N GLN A 161 13.82 -3.40 8.93
CA GLN A 161 14.43 -4.22 9.99
C GLN A 161 13.92 -5.66 9.97
N ARG A 162 12.61 -5.87 9.73
CA ARG A 162 12.02 -7.21 9.55
C ARG A 162 12.61 -7.94 8.34
N CYS A 163 12.89 -7.23 7.24
CA CYS A 163 13.61 -7.80 6.09
C CYS A 163 15.10 -8.06 6.38
N LYS A 164 15.79 -7.17 7.10
CA LYS A 164 17.19 -7.36 7.52
C LYS A 164 17.37 -8.56 8.44
N SER A 165 16.41 -8.83 9.32
CA SER A 165 16.42 -10.02 10.16
C SER A 165 16.51 -11.29 9.32
N ILE A 166 15.92 -11.37 8.13
CA ILE A 166 16.08 -12.55 7.25
C ILE A 166 17.43 -12.57 6.54
N TYR A 167 18.03 -11.43 6.24
CA TYR A 167 19.41 -11.41 5.73
C TYR A 167 20.38 -11.99 6.77
N ILE A 168 20.12 -11.71 8.05
CA ILE A 168 20.88 -12.22 9.20
C ILE A 168 20.50 -13.68 9.48
N TYR A 169 19.23 -14.04 9.64
CA TYR A 169 18.76 -15.39 9.99
C TYR A 169 18.76 -16.38 8.82
N GLY A 170 18.59 -15.93 7.58
CA GLY A 170 18.68 -16.73 6.35
C GLY A 170 20.12 -16.98 5.89
N SER A 171 21.07 -16.13 6.30
CA SER A 171 22.51 -16.46 6.26
C SER A 171 22.98 -17.22 7.52
N ILE A 172 22.15 -17.28 8.58
CA ILE A 172 22.35 -18.06 9.81
C ILE A 172 21.44 -19.31 9.80
N ILE A 173 21.23 -19.90 8.62
CA ILE A 173 21.06 -21.35 8.52
C ILE A 173 22.34 -21.92 7.93
N VAL A 174 23.43 -21.77 8.67
CA VAL A 174 24.62 -22.62 8.54
C VAL A 174 24.84 -23.24 9.91
N LEU A 175 24.82 -24.57 9.92
CA LEU A 175 24.90 -25.49 11.05
C LEU A 175 25.99 -25.14 12.09
N PRO A 176 25.84 -25.63 13.35
CA PRO A 176 26.69 -25.24 14.45
C PRO A 176 28.02 -25.96 14.36
N ARG A 177 29.03 -25.29 13.79
CA ARG A 177 30.37 -25.14 14.36
C ARG A 177 31.33 -24.67 13.28
N THR A 178 32.15 -23.72 13.70
CA THR A 178 33.41 -23.30 13.07
C THR A 178 33.30 -22.39 11.84
N LEU A 179 33.56 -21.11 12.13
CA LEU A 179 34.52 -20.26 11.41
C LEU A 179 34.18 -19.81 9.97
N ILE A 180 33.95 -18.50 9.83
CA ILE A 180 34.76 -17.54 9.03
C ILE A 180 33.88 -16.48 8.34
N CYS A 181 34.13 -15.22 8.72
CA CYS A 181 33.77 -14.00 8.00
C CYS A 181 34.19 -14.05 6.52
N LEU A 182 33.44 -13.38 5.64
CA LEU A 182 33.97 -12.25 4.83
C LEU A 182 32.87 -11.71 3.91
N VAL A 183 32.43 -10.48 4.18
CA VAL A 183 31.92 -9.57 3.14
C VAL A 183 33.11 -8.79 2.62
N GLY A 184 33.27 -8.70 1.29
CA GLY A 184 34.04 -7.64 0.65
C GLY A 184 35.34 -8.07 -0.02
N THR A 185 35.25 -8.53 -1.26
CA THR A 185 36.34 -8.46 -2.23
C THR A 185 36.74 -7.00 -2.46
N LYS A 186 37.91 -6.59 -1.95
CA LYS A 186 38.65 -5.45 -2.52
C LYS A 186 39.30 -5.95 -3.82
N ILE A 187 38.72 -5.57 -4.95
CA ILE A 187 39.28 -5.79 -6.27
C ILE A 187 40.56 -4.94 -6.37
N ARG A 188 41.64 -5.61 -6.80
CA ARG A 188 42.98 -5.08 -6.98
C ARG A 188 43.07 -4.35 -8.33
N SER A 189 43.59 -3.13 -8.33
CA SER A 189 44.62 -2.67 -9.28
C SER A 189 45.50 -1.66 -8.58
#